data_AF-A0A9Q3UK27-F1
#
_entry.id   AF-A0A9Q3UK27-F1
#
_cell.length_a   1.000
_cell.length_b   1.000
_cell.length_c   1.000
_cell.angle_alpha   90.00
_cell.angle_beta   90.00
_cell.angle_gamma   90.00
#
_symmetry.space_group_name_H-M   'P 1'
#
loop_
_entity.id
_entity.type
_entity.pdbx_description
1 polymer ?
#
loop_
_entity_poly.entity_id
_entity_poly.type
_entity_poly.pdbx_seq_one_letter_code
_entity_poly.pdbx_strand_id
1 'polypeptide(L)'
;MTWEFIERKEAFNYIGLNNKSVNEIEQFLHGRVRISAALFSNKKLYLSRQSLIMLASLNEYDQKQVIKEMYFLSSNPSAPSVVRHKRNPLLRIFRTRYPFKNYHYLLTCILIDGNVVIHDIAFDERLHGKEIGRHPEHREKCTAAWLED
;
A
#
# COMPACT_ATOMS: atom_id res chain seq x y z
N MET A 1 -9.54 -30.54 -35.93
CA MET A 1 -8.50 -29.65 -35.39
C MET A 1 -9.11 -28.89 -34.23
N THR A 2 -8.81 -29.31 -33.00
CA THR A 2 -9.23 -28.63 -31.77
C THR A 2 -8.08 -27.76 -31.31
N TRP A 3 -8.27 -26.45 -31.34
CA TRP A 3 -7.33 -25.50 -30.76
C TRP A 3 -7.54 -25.51 -29.25
N GLU A 4 -6.63 -26.13 -28.51
CA GLU A 4 -6.55 -25.93 -27.06
C GLU A 4 -5.83 -24.60 -26.83
N PHE A 5 -6.51 -23.65 -26.18
CA PHE A 5 -5.85 -22.51 -25.58
C PHE A 5 -4.89 -23.06 -24.54
N ILE A 6 -3.61 -23.18 -24.90
CA ILE A 6 -2.54 -23.33 -23.92
C ILE A 6 -2.60 -22.05 -23.10
N GLU A 7 -3.24 -22.12 -21.93
CA GLU A 7 -3.23 -21.05 -20.96
C GLU A 7 -1.78 -20.60 -20.83
N ARG A 8 -1.48 -19.38 -21.28
CA ARG A 8 -0.24 -18.73 -20.91
C ARG A 8 -0.34 -18.61 -19.38
N LYS A 9 0.24 -19.56 -18.66
CA LYS A 9 0.62 -19.36 -17.26
C LYS A 9 1.54 -18.16 -17.29
N GLU A 10 0.98 -16.97 -17.09
CA GLU A 10 1.78 -15.81 -16.73
C GLU A 10 2.64 -16.29 -15.56
N ALA A 11 3.95 -16.33 -15.77
CA ALA A 11 4.88 -16.67 -14.71
C ALA A 11 4.58 -15.70 -13.57
N PHE A 12 3.95 -16.20 -12.51
CA PHE A 12 3.46 -15.35 -11.42
C PHE A 12 4.67 -14.59 -10.85
N ASN A 13 4.76 -13.29 -11.14
CA ASN A 13 5.82 -12.40 -10.64
C ASN A 13 5.54 -11.97 -9.18
N TYR A 14 4.98 -12.87 -8.39
CA TYR A 14 4.57 -12.61 -7.02
C TYR A 14 5.22 -13.61 -6.06
N ILE A 15 5.74 -13.10 -4.95
CA ILE A 15 6.36 -13.89 -3.90
C ILE A 15 5.32 -14.11 -2.81
N GLY A 16 4.95 -15.37 -2.57
CA GLY A 16 4.07 -15.73 -1.46
C GLY A 16 4.79 -15.53 -0.14
N LEU A 17 4.15 -14.90 0.84
CA LEU A 17 4.71 -14.72 2.18
C LEU A 17 4.49 -15.98 3.01
N ASN A 18 5.58 -16.69 3.30
CA ASN A 18 5.63 -17.83 4.21
C ASN A 18 6.92 -17.74 5.04
N ASN A 19 7.10 -18.65 6.01
CA ASN A 19 8.26 -18.58 6.91
C ASN A 19 9.60 -18.61 6.18
N LYS A 20 9.69 -19.32 5.04
CA LYS A 20 10.93 -19.43 4.26
C LYS A 20 11.16 -18.18 3.42
N SER A 21 10.15 -17.76 2.65
CA SER A 21 10.27 -16.61 1.75
C SER A 21 10.43 -15.28 2.50
N VAL A 22 9.86 -15.16 3.70
CA VAL A 22 10.06 -13.96 4.54
C VAL A 22 11.54 -13.80 4.90
N ASN A 23 12.20 -14.88 5.34
CA ASN A 23 13.63 -14.83 5.65
C ASN A 23 14.47 -14.49 4.41
N GLU A 24 14.11 -15.05 3.24
CA GLU A 24 14.77 -14.75 1.97
C GLU A 24 14.59 -13.27 1.56
N ILE A 25 13.39 -12.71 1.75
CA ILE A 25 13.10 -11.29 1.48
C ILE A 25 13.89 -10.39 2.43
N GLU A 26 13.94 -10.70 3.73
CA GLU A 26 14.69 -9.90 4.70
C GLU A 26 16.19 -9.90 4.39
N GLN A 27 16.75 -11.06 3.98
CA GLN A 27 18.13 -11.17 3.54
C GLN A 27 18.38 -10.39 2.25
N PHE A 28 17.52 -10.56 1.23
CA PHE A 28 17.63 -9.88 -0.06
C PHE A 28 17.56 -8.35 0.08
N LEU A 29 16.72 -7.87 0.98
CA LEU A 29 16.56 -6.44 1.27
C LEU A 29 17.57 -5.94 2.31
N HIS A 30 18.58 -6.73 2.67
CA HIS A 30 19.63 -6.37 3.64
C HIS A 30 19.07 -5.84 4.97
N GLY A 31 17.97 -6.43 5.45
CA GLY A 31 17.30 -6.02 6.68
C GLY A 31 16.56 -4.68 6.63
N ARG A 32 16.42 -4.06 5.43
CA ARG A 32 15.66 -2.81 5.26
C ARG A 32 14.17 -2.96 5.49
N VAL A 33 13.65 -4.17 5.32
CA VAL A 33 12.26 -4.53 5.64
C VAL A 33 12.29 -5.61 6.70
N ARG A 34 11.44 -5.46 7.72
CA ARG A 34 11.22 -6.47 8.76
C ARG A 34 9.78 -6.95 8.70
N ILE A 35 9.57 -8.17 8.21
CA ILE A 35 8.25 -8.79 8.12
C ILE A 35 8.24 -9.94 9.13
N SER A 36 7.32 -9.92 10.09
CA SER A 36 7.20 -11.07 10.99
C SER A 36 6.59 -12.25 10.24
N ALA A 37 7.40 -13.29 10.00
CA ALA A 37 6.97 -14.55 9.38
C ALA A 37 5.74 -15.16 10.06
N ALA A 38 5.68 -15.06 11.39
CA ALA A 38 4.57 -15.57 12.20
C ALA A 38 3.21 -14.95 11.85
N LEU A 39 3.18 -13.70 11.36
CA LEU A 39 1.94 -13.03 10.98
C LEU A 39 1.32 -13.62 9.70
N PHE A 40 2.13 -14.17 8.79
CA PHE A 40 1.68 -14.60 7.47
C PHE A 40 1.75 -16.11 7.25
N SER A 41 2.25 -16.88 8.23
CA SER A 41 2.44 -18.33 8.16
C SER A 41 1.23 -19.13 7.64
N ASN A 42 0.01 -18.72 8.02
CA ASN A 42 -1.24 -19.37 7.64
C ASN A 42 -2.08 -18.56 6.64
N LYS A 43 -1.54 -17.46 6.10
CA LYS A 43 -2.28 -16.52 5.25
C LYS A 43 -1.80 -16.60 3.81
N LYS A 44 -2.75 -16.64 2.89
CA LYS A 44 -2.49 -16.66 1.44
C LYS A 44 -2.28 -15.24 0.91
N LEU A 45 -1.14 -14.65 1.26
CA LEU A 45 -0.75 -13.30 0.85
C LEU A 45 0.49 -13.36 -0.05
N TYR A 46 0.44 -12.66 -1.17
CA TYR A 46 1.52 -12.58 -2.15
C TYR A 46 1.89 -11.12 -2.40
N LEU A 47 3.17 -10.88 -2.68
CA LEU A 47 3.71 -9.56 -2.96
C LEU A 47 4.31 -9.52 -4.36
N SER A 48 4.00 -8.48 -5.13
CA SER A 48 4.72 -8.19 -6.37
C SER A 48 6.13 -7.67 -6.07
N ARG A 49 7.03 -7.79 -7.04
CA ARG A 49 8.34 -7.13 -6.97
C ARG A 49 8.21 -5.62 -6.72
N GLN A 50 7.25 -4.95 -7.37
CA GLN A 50 7.04 -3.51 -7.22
C GLN A 50 6.64 -3.17 -5.78
N SER A 51 5.69 -3.92 -5.21
CA SER A 51 5.25 -3.72 -3.83
C SER A 51 6.39 -3.93 -2.82
N LEU A 52 7.29 -4.89 -3.07
CA LEU A 52 8.47 -5.11 -2.23
C LEU A 52 9.47 -3.95 -2.29
N ILE A 53 9.75 -3.42 -3.49
CA ILE A 53 10.62 -2.25 -3.66
C ILE A 53 10.03 -1.04 -2.93
N MET A 54 8.72 -0.81 -3.09
CA MET A 54 8.04 0.28 -2.40
C MET A 54 8.10 0.11 -0.89
N LEU A 55 7.78 -1.09 -0.36
CA LEU A 55 7.87 -1.37 1.08
C LEU A 55 9.27 -1.12 1.64
N ALA A 56 10.33 -1.50 0.89
CA ALA A 56 11.72 -1.27 1.28
C ALA A 56 12.16 0.19 1.25
N SER A 57 11.43 1.05 0.52
CA SER A 57 11.71 2.48 0.46
C SER A 57 11.11 3.26 1.63
N LEU A 58 10.16 2.67 2.37
CA LEU A 58 9.46 3.33 3.47
C LEU A 58 10.32 3.39 4.74
N ASN A 59 10.05 4.35 5.62
CA ASN A 59 10.64 4.37 6.96
C ASN A 59 10.08 3.23 7.84
N GLU A 60 10.77 2.90 8.94
CA GLU A 60 10.40 1.77 9.80
C GLU A 60 8.98 1.87 10.37
N TYR A 61 8.51 3.07 10.71
CA TYR A 61 7.16 3.28 11.23
C TYR A 61 6.10 2.99 10.17
N ASP A 62 6.27 3.55 8.98
CA ASP A 62 5.38 3.39 7.84
C ASP A 62 5.33 1.93 7.37
N GLN A 63 6.49 1.25 7.32
CA GLN A 63 6.55 -0.18 7.05
C GLN A 63 5.66 -0.97 8.00
N LYS A 64 5.77 -0.73 9.32
CA LYS A 64 4.96 -1.43 10.32
C LYS A 64 3.46 -1.21 10.11
N GLN A 65 3.04 0.01 9.76
CA GLN A 65 1.63 0.30 9.52
C GLN A 65 1.12 -0.34 8.23
N VAL A 66 1.90 -0.28 7.15
CA VAL A 66 1.56 -0.93 5.88
C VAL A 66 1.49 -2.45 6.05
N ILE A 67 2.42 -3.07 6.78
CA ILE A 67 2.40 -4.50 7.08
C ILE A 67 1.15 -4.90 7.88
N LYS A 68 0.71 -4.08 8.85
CA LYS A 68 -0.55 -4.32 9.57
C LYS A 68 -1.76 -4.27 8.64
N GLU A 69 -1.78 -3.30 7.72
CA GLU A 69 -2.86 -3.22 6.72
C GLU A 69 -2.83 -4.44 5.78
N MET A 70 -1.65 -4.85 5.30
CA MET A 70 -1.50 -6.08 4.51
C MET A 70 -2.04 -7.32 5.25
N TYR A 71 -1.73 -7.45 6.55
CA TYR A 71 -2.27 -8.51 7.38
C TYR A 71 -3.80 -8.45 7.48
N PHE A 72 -4.36 -7.26 7.70
CA PHE A 72 -5.80 -7.06 7.73
C PHE A 72 -6.46 -7.50 6.42
N LEU A 73 -5.89 -7.12 5.27
CA LEU A 73 -6.39 -7.49 3.94
C LEU A 73 -6.29 -8.99 3.67
N SER A 74 -5.21 -9.64 4.12
CA SER A 74 -5.07 -11.10 4.02
C SER A 74 -6.15 -11.85 4.79
N SER A 75 -6.69 -11.27 5.87
CA SER A 75 -7.75 -11.84 6.69
C SER A 75 -9.14 -11.45 6.21
N ASN A 76 -9.27 -10.33 5.51
CA ASN A 76 -10.54 -9.76 5.04
C ASN A 76 -10.45 -9.41 3.55
N PRO A 77 -10.31 -10.41 2.65
CA PRO A 77 -10.16 -10.16 1.22
C PRO A 77 -11.37 -9.43 0.61
N SER A 78 -12.55 -9.58 1.22
CA SER A 78 -13.82 -8.95 0.84
C SER A 78 -14.04 -7.55 1.42
N ALA A 79 -13.03 -6.96 2.08
CA ALA A 79 -13.14 -5.60 2.61
C ALA A 79 -13.49 -4.58 1.51
N PRO A 80 -14.24 -3.51 1.85
CA PRO A 80 -14.63 -2.50 0.88
C PRO A 80 -13.41 -1.71 0.38
N SER A 81 -13.35 -1.51 -0.94
CA SER A 81 -12.33 -0.66 -1.57
C SER A 81 -12.71 0.82 -1.47
N VAL A 82 -11.70 1.69 -1.42
CA VAL A 82 -11.87 3.15 -1.38
C VAL A 82 -12.36 3.71 -2.72
N VAL A 83 -12.01 3.06 -3.83
CA VAL A 83 -12.44 3.47 -5.17
C VAL A 83 -13.66 2.65 -5.57
N ARG A 84 -14.77 3.32 -5.90
CA ARG A 84 -15.94 2.66 -6.50
C ARG A 84 -15.55 2.03 -7.84
N HIS A 85 -15.71 0.72 -7.95
CA HIS A 85 -15.33 -0.10 -9.10
C HIS A 85 -16.05 0.34 -10.39
N LYS A 86 -15.44 1.25 -11.17
CA LYS A 86 -15.98 1.65 -12.49
C LYS A 86 -15.24 1.06 -13.69
N ARG A 87 -13.98 0.61 -13.55
CA ARG A 87 -13.16 0.13 -14.69
C ARG A 87 -12.61 -1.29 -14.56
N ASN A 88 -12.32 -1.79 -13.36
CA ASN A 88 -11.84 -3.16 -13.16
C ASN A 88 -12.36 -3.71 -11.81
N PRO A 89 -13.24 -4.72 -11.79
CA PRO A 89 -13.79 -5.27 -10.55
C PRO A 89 -12.80 -6.17 -9.79
N LEU A 90 -11.74 -6.66 -10.44
CA LEU A 90 -10.71 -7.50 -9.83
C LEU A 90 -9.64 -6.69 -9.10
N LEU A 91 -9.50 -5.41 -9.47
CA LEU A 91 -8.56 -4.48 -8.84
C LEU A 91 -9.24 -3.71 -7.71
N ARG A 92 -8.66 -3.81 -6.52
CA ARG A 92 -9.16 -3.18 -5.29
C ARG A 92 -8.08 -2.28 -4.71
N ILE A 93 -8.44 -1.04 -4.41
CA ILE A 93 -7.53 -0.08 -3.78
C ILE A 93 -7.98 0.12 -2.33
N PHE A 94 -7.05 -0.06 -1.40
CA PHE A 94 -7.26 0.10 0.02
C PHE A 94 -6.41 1.24 0.54
N ARG A 95 -7.00 2.12 1.35
CA ARG A 95 -6.26 3.16 2.07
C ARG A 95 -5.94 2.65 3.46
N THR A 96 -4.68 2.83 3.89
CA THR A 96 -4.26 2.50 5.24
C THR A 96 -5.14 3.20 6.29
N ARG A 97 -5.70 2.42 7.22
CA ARG A 97 -6.68 2.90 8.21
C ARG A 97 -6.04 3.63 9.38
N TYR A 98 -4.78 3.33 9.67
CA TYR A 98 -4.06 3.95 10.76
C TYR A 98 -3.87 5.45 10.50
N PRO A 99 -4.10 6.31 11.51
CA PRO A 99 -4.02 7.76 11.35
C PRO A 99 -2.56 8.20 11.22
N PHE A 100 -2.09 8.26 9.99
CA PHE A 100 -0.96 9.10 9.63
C PHE A 100 -1.43 10.56 9.71
N LYS A 101 -0.62 11.45 10.29
CA LYS A 101 -1.05 12.82 10.58
C LYS A 101 -1.50 13.58 9.31
N ASN A 102 -0.82 13.39 8.18
CA ASN A 102 -1.00 14.19 6.95
C ASN A 102 -0.80 13.41 5.63
N TYR A 103 -0.89 12.08 5.61
CA TYR A 103 -0.71 11.30 4.38
C TYR A 103 -1.33 9.91 4.53
N HIS A 104 -1.50 9.13 3.47
CA HIS A 104 -1.84 7.71 3.60
C HIS A 104 -1.05 6.91 2.57
N TYR A 105 -1.01 5.60 2.75
CA TYR A 105 -0.60 4.71 1.68
C TYR A 105 -1.84 4.05 1.05
N LEU A 106 -1.75 3.83 -0.26
CA LEU A 106 -2.74 3.13 -1.05
C LEU A 106 -2.17 1.77 -1.45
N LEU A 107 -2.81 0.70 -0.98
CA LEU A 107 -2.46 -0.67 -1.31
C LEU A 107 -3.36 -1.12 -2.47
N THR A 108 -2.74 -1.35 -3.62
CA THR A 108 -3.43 -1.96 -4.77
C THR A 108 -3.39 -3.46 -4.63
N CYS A 109 -4.57 -4.07 -4.56
CA CYS A 109 -4.76 -5.48 -4.29
C CYS A 109 -5.56 -6.14 -5.41
N ILE A 110 -5.19 -7.37 -5.75
CA ILE A 110 -5.90 -8.22 -6.70
C ILE A 110 -6.20 -9.54 -6.01
N LEU A 111 -7.37 -10.11 -6.28
CA LEU A 111 -7.72 -11.46 -5.86
C LEU A 111 -7.47 -12.41 -7.03
N ILE A 112 -6.57 -13.38 -6.83
CA ILE A 112 -6.23 -14.38 -7.84
C ILE A 112 -6.30 -15.76 -7.19
N ASP A 113 -7.18 -16.63 -7.70
CA ASP A 113 -7.41 -17.99 -7.18
C ASP A 113 -7.66 -18.04 -5.66
N GLY A 114 -8.39 -17.04 -5.14
CA GLY A 114 -8.68 -16.89 -3.71
C GLY A 114 -7.51 -16.41 -2.86
N ASN A 115 -6.37 -16.09 -3.47
CA ASN A 115 -5.21 -15.50 -2.81
C ASN A 115 -5.26 -13.97 -2.90
N VAL A 116 -4.80 -13.30 -1.85
CA VAL A 116 -4.62 -11.84 -1.86
C VAL A 116 -3.25 -11.53 -2.42
N VAL A 117 -3.21 -10.71 -3.46
CA VAL A 117 -1.97 -10.24 -4.08
C VAL A 117 -1.88 -8.74 -3.89
N ILE A 118 -0.87 -8.28 -3.13
CA ILE A 118 -0.52 -6.85 -3.09
C ILE A 118 0.30 -6.56 -4.34
N HIS A 119 -0.33 -5.89 -5.29
CA HIS A 119 0.29 -5.53 -6.55
C HIS A 119 1.17 -4.29 -6.41
N ASP A 120 0.74 -3.28 -5.64
CA ASP A 120 1.50 -2.03 -5.50
C ASP A 120 1.20 -1.33 -4.17
N ILE A 121 2.14 -0.50 -3.71
CA ILE A 121 2.03 0.34 -2.52
C ILE A 121 2.38 1.76 -2.95
N ALA A 122 1.37 2.60 -3.12
CA ALA A 122 1.53 3.99 -3.52
C ALA A 122 1.41 4.92 -2.32
N PHE A 123 2.15 6.02 -2.34
CA PHE A 123 1.99 7.11 -1.40
C PHE A 123 0.90 8.07 -1.88
N ASP A 124 -0.05 8.42 -1.00
CA ASP A 124 -1.13 9.37 -1.30
C ASP A 124 -0.64 10.81 -1.08
N GLU A 125 0.06 11.34 -2.08
CA GLU A 125 0.59 12.71 -2.08
C GLU A 125 -0.51 13.77 -1.94
N ARG A 126 -1.75 13.48 -2.38
CA ARG A 126 -2.87 14.43 -2.36
C ARG A 126 -3.48 14.62 -0.97
N LEU A 127 -3.03 13.84 0.02
CA LEU A 127 -3.44 13.98 1.42
C LEU A 127 -2.45 14.76 2.27
N HIS A 128 -1.32 15.22 1.70
CA HIS A 128 -0.74 16.48 2.17
C HIS A 128 -1.83 17.51 1.95
N GLY A 129 -2.51 17.89 3.03
CA GLY A 129 -3.75 18.64 2.99
C GLY A 129 -3.69 19.72 1.92
N LYS A 130 -4.76 19.79 1.11
CA LYS A 130 -5.01 20.72 -0.01
C LYS A 130 -3.80 21.62 -0.23
N GLU A 131 -3.09 21.51 -1.36
CA GLU A 131 -2.30 22.65 -1.83
C GLU A 131 -3.19 23.88 -1.62
N ILE A 132 -2.87 24.65 -0.58
CA ILE A 132 -3.45 25.95 -0.39
C ILE A 132 -2.79 26.63 -1.56
N GLY A 133 -3.51 26.65 -2.69
CA GLY A 133 -3.10 27.42 -3.85
C GLY A 133 -2.62 28.73 -3.27
N ARG A 134 -1.34 29.01 -3.44
CA ARG A 134 -0.77 30.29 -3.09
C ARG A 134 -1.54 31.30 -3.93
N HIS A 135 -2.67 31.78 -3.42
CA HIS A 135 -3.20 33.05 -3.85
C HIS A 135 -2.26 34.08 -3.21
N PRO A 136 -1.50 34.87 -3.99
CA PRO A 136 -0.58 35.85 -3.45
C PRO A 136 -1.27 37.05 -2.77
N GLU A 137 -2.60 37.02 -2.58
CA GLU A 137 -3.43 38.22 -2.51
C GLU A 137 -3.96 38.52 -1.10
N HIS A 138 -3.67 37.67 -0.12
CA HIS A 138 -4.00 37.92 1.29
C HIS A 138 -2.77 38.05 2.17
N ARG A 139 -1.74 38.72 1.64
CA ARG A 139 -0.62 39.21 2.42
C ARG A 139 -0.63 40.73 2.48
N GLU A 140 -1.78 41.31 2.82
CA GLU A 140 -1.85 42.70 3.23
C GLU A 140 -2.71 42.88 4.48
N LYS A 141 -2.08 43.51 5.48
CA LYS A 141 -2.64 44.17 6.67
C LYS A 141 -3.06 43.28 7.82
N CYS A 142 -2.10 43.00 8.69
CA CYS A 142 -2.19 43.37 10.10
C CYS A 142 -0.76 43.54 10.66
N THR A 143 -0.10 44.59 10.21
CA THR A 143 1.00 45.22 10.94
C THR A 143 0.42 46.16 11.99
N ALA A 144 0.85 45.95 13.23
CA ALA A 144 0.96 46.92 14.33
C ALA A 144 -0.31 47.65 14.79
N ALA A 145 -0.81 47.26 15.96
CA ALA A 145 -1.36 48.19 16.96
C ALA A 145 -1.38 47.50 18.34
N TRP A 146 -0.20 47.41 18.95
CA TRP A 146 -0.09 47.41 20.42
C TRP A 146 0.45 48.78 20.79
N LEU A 147 -0.44 49.68 21.20
CA LEU A 147 -0.17 50.88 22.00
C LEU A 147 -1.52 51.43 22.46
N GLU A 148 -1.67 51.45 23.79
CA GLU A 148 -2.39 52.44 24.63
C GLU A 148 -3.90 52.65 24.42
N ASP A 149 -4.69 52.24 25.42
CA ASP A 149 -5.31 53.17 26.39
C ASP A 149 -5.51 52.44 27.74
#